data_AF-A0A955JE30-F1
#
_entry.id   AF-A0A955JE30-F1
#
_cell.length_a   1.000
_cell.length_b   1.000
_cell.length_c   1.000
_cell.angle_alpha   90.00
_cell.angle_beta   90.00
_cell.angle_gamma   90.00
#
_symmetry.space_group_name_H-M   'P 1'
#
loop_
_entity.id
_entity.type
_entity.pdbx_description
1 polymer ?
#
loop_
_entity_poly.entity_id
_entity_poly.type
_entity_poly.pdbx_seq_one_letter_code
_entity_poly.pdbx_strand_id
1 'polypeptide(L)'
;MTEEPGSERSKDEVQSMILLALFGWILAMPWWSTALGEVSLLTSRSLQAVSKIFAIAAMLFLAPRLLSRFDPLRLLRWPGRRAIVCGVLSYLALVPLLIWLTLSFDSPEGSQRVAGELRDTSSGWLRGVIFVYAVLVTPFFEEIIFRGLLQGAFRAVLPALGAVALASFLFALVHPLPLLIPIALLSILIGVAFERSRSLWLPILLHALHNGVAYYVTVYGAF
;
A
#
# COMPACT_ATOMS: atom_id res chain seq x y z
N MET A 1 35.47 -8.57 -26.68
CA MET A 1 34.28 -7.74 -26.93
C MET A 1 33.97 -7.05 -25.62
N THR A 2 34.49 -5.84 -25.43
CA THR A 2 34.34 -5.05 -24.21
C THR A 2 33.11 -4.19 -24.38
N GLU A 3 32.05 -4.44 -23.59
CA GLU A 3 30.85 -3.60 -23.62
C GLU A 3 31.21 -2.15 -23.21
N GLU A 4 30.74 -1.18 -24.00
CA GLU A 4 30.96 0.24 -23.71
C GLU A 4 30.22 0.65 -22.43
N PRO A 5 30.91 1.26 -21.45
CA PRO A 5 30.32 1.62 -20.15
C PRO A 5 29.20 2.68 -20.24
N GLY A 6 29.00 3.31 -21.40
CA GLY A 6 27.89 4.24 -21.65
C GLY A 6 26.55 3.56 -21.95
N SER A 7 26.55 2.32 -22.45
CA SER A 7 25.30 1.65 -22.88
C SER A 7 24.49 1.10 -21.72
N GLU A 8 25.14 0.67 -20.63
CA GLU A 8 24.47 0.17 -19.41
C GLU A 8 23.83 1.32 -18.63
N ARG A 9 24.54 2.44 -18.43
CA ARG A 9 23.99 3.61 -17.72
C ARG A 9 22.72 4.17 -18.40
N SER A 10 22.69 4.20 -19.73
CA SER A 10 21.52 4.61 -20.50
C SER A 10 20.31 3.67 -20.29
N LYS A 11 20.54 2.36 -20.17
CA LYS A 11 19.47 1.39 -19.90
C LYS A 11 18.90 1.58 -18.49
N ASP A 12 19.77 1.79 -17.50
CA ASP A 12 19.37 2.02 -16.10
C ASP A 12 18.50 3.28 -15.94
N GLU A 13 18.82 4.35 -16.67
CA GLU A 13 18.06 5.60 -16.68
C GLU A 13 16.66 5.43 -17.29
N VAL A 14 16.57 4.83 -18.48
CA VAL A 14 15.29 4.56 -19.17
C VAL A 14 14.40 3.68 -18.29
N GLN A 15 14.99 2.68 -17.65
CA GLN A 15 14.28 1.78 -16.78
C GLN A 15 13.80 2.45 -15.48
N SER A 16 14.61 3.35 -14.90
CA SER A 16 14.21 4.16 -13.75
C SER A 16 13.05 5.08 -14.09
N MET A 17 13.05 5.67 -15.30
CA MET A 17 11.93 6.47 -15.81
C MET A 17 10.66 5.63 -15.99
N ILE A 18 10.77 4.39 -16.47
CA ILE A 18 9.62 3.47 -16.58
C ILE A 18 9.04 3.15 -15.19
N LEU A 19 9.88 2.89 -14.19
CA LEU A 19 9.41 2.68 -12.81
C LEU A 19 8.74 3.92 -12.23
N LEU A 20 9.31 5.09 -12.45
CA LEU A 20 8.74 6.35 -11.99
C LEU A 20 7.39 6.63 -12.69
N ALA A 21 7.28 6.31 -13.97
CA ALA A 21 6.04 6.41 -14.74
C ALA A 21 4.98 5.41 -14.28
N LEU A 22 5.35 4.15 -14.01
CA LEU A 22 4.45 3.14 -13.45
C LEU A 22 4.01 3.49 -12.03
N PHE A 23 4.93 4.01 -11.22
CA PHE A 23 4.61 4.51 -9.89
C PHE A 23 3.66 5.71 -9.99
N GLY A 24 3.99 6.71 -10.82
CA GLY A 24 3.12 7.85 -11.10
C GLY A 24 1.74 7.45 -11.64
N TRP A 25 1.67 6.40 -12.45
CA TRP A 25 0.41 5.82 -12.93
C TRP A 25 -0.42 5.21 -11.78
N ILE A 26 0.22 4.50 -10.84
CA ILE A 26 -0.43 4.05 -9.59
C ILE A 26 -0.89 5.25 -8.75
N LEU A 27 -0.07 6.31 -8.63
CA LEU A 27 -0.42 7.51 -7.87
C LEU A 27 -1.64 8.24 -8.44
N ALA A 28 -1.80 8.21 -9.77
CA ALA A 28 -2.90 8.88 -10.47
C ALA A 28 -4.24 8.11 -10.44
N MET A 29 -4.24 6.84 -10.04
CA MET A 29 -5.42 5.95 -10.08
C MET A 29 -6.66 6.47 -9.35
N PRO A 30 -6.56 7.03 -8.11
CA PRO A 30 -7.73 7.56 -7.41
C PRO A 30 -8.44 8.69 -8.17
N TRP A 31 -7.72 9.35 -9.08
CA TRP A 31 -8.18 10.49 -9.88
C TRP A 31 -8.66 10.08 -11.27
N TRP A 32 -8.56 8.80 -11.66
CA TRP A 32 -8.95 8.39 -13.00
C TRP A 32 -10.46 8.31 -13.19
N SER A 33 -11.19 8.02 -12.11
CA SER A 33 -12.66 8.01 -12.13
C SER A 33 -13.27 9.38 -12.40
N THR A 34 -12.57 10.48 -12.12
CA THR A 34 -13.05 11.82 -12.48
C THR A 34 -12.78 12.16 -13.95
N ALA A 35 -11.82 11.50 -14.60
CA ALA A 35 -11.48 11.72 -16.01
C ALA A 35 -12.34 10.89 -16.99
N LEU A 36 -12.94 9.79 -16.52
CA LEU A 36 -13.73 8.87 -17.36
C LEU A 36 -15.23 9.24 -17.47
N GLY A 37 -15.66 10.36 -16.88
CA GLY A 37 -17.07 10.78 -16.87
C GLY A 37 -17.95 9.93 -15.94
N GLU A 38 -19.27 9.92 -16.16
CA GLU A 38 -20.23 9.14 -15.37
C GLU A 38 -20.16 7.63 -15.69
N VAL A 39 -19.13 6.96 -15.16
CA VAL A 39 -19.08 5.49 -15.09
C VAL A 39 -19.69 5.02 -13.77
N SER A 40 -20.37 3.87 -13.78
CA SER A 40 -20.92 3.30 -12.54
C SER A 40 -19.80 3.05 -11.51
N LEU A 41 -20.11 3.22 -10.23
CA LEU A 41 -19.13 3.06 -9.15
C LEU A 41 -18.48 1.66 -9.17
N LEU A 42 -19.26 0.61 -9.43
CA LEU A 42 -18.74 -0.75 -9.61
C LEU A 42 -17.72 -0.83 -10.76
N THR A 43 -17.98 -0.17 -11.89
CA THR A 43 -17.08 -0.15 -13.05
C THR A 43 -15.79 0.58 -12.70
N SER A 44 -15.87 1.74 -12.05
CA SER A 44 -14.67 2.50 -11.64
C SER A 44 -13.82 1.74 -10.62
N ARG A 45 -14.46 1.09 -9.63
CA ARG A 45 -13.77 0.25 -8.64
C ARG A 45 -13.11 -0.98 -9.28
N SER A 46 -13.80 -1.63 -10.21
CA SER A 46 -13.27 -2.78 -10.95
C SER A 46 -12.07 -2.38 -11.81
N LEU A 47 -12.16 -1.24 -12.51
CA LEU A 47 -11.07 -0.71 -13.33
C LEU A 47 -9.85 -0.35 -12.48
N GLN A 48 -10.05 0.27 -11.31
CA GLN A 48 -8.98 0.57 -10.36
C GLN A 48 -8.31 -0.72 -9.84
N ALA A 49 -9.10 -1.75 -9.49
CA ALA A 49 -8.57 -3.02 -9.01
C ALA A 49 -7.72 -3.72 -10.09
N VAL A 50 -8.25 -3.84 -11.31
CA VAL A 50 -7.52 -4.44 -12.44
C VAL A 50 -6.25 -3.66 -12.74
N SER A 51 -6.32 -2.33 -12.78
CA SER A 51 -5.16 -1.49 -13.06
C SER A 51 -4.08 -1.59 -11.98
N LYS A 52 -4.46 -1.67 -10.70
CA LYS A 52 -3.52 -1.93 -9.60
C LYS A 52 -2.81 -3.28 -9.77
N ILE A 53 -3.53 -4.34 -10.14
CA ILE A 53 -2.96 -5.66 -10.39
C ILE A 53 -1.89 -5.59 -11.49
N PHE A 54 -2.19 -4.94 -12.63
CA PHE A 54 -1.23 -4.79 -13.72
C PHE A 54 -0.01 -3.97 -13.31
N ALA A 55 -0.20 -2.87 -12.59
CA ALA A 55 0.90 -2.02 -12.17
C ALA A 55 1.82 -2.71 -11.15
N ILE A 56 1.24 -3.46 -10.21
CA ILE A 56 1.98 -4.32 -9.28
C ILE A 56 2.76 -5.38 -10.05
N ALA A 57 2.13 -6.09 -10.99
CA ALA A 57 2.79 -7.13 -11.78
C ALA A 57 3.97 -6.55 -12.59
N ALA A 58 3.79 -5.37 -13.19
CA ALA A 58 4.85 -4.66 -13.89
C ALA A 58 5.98 -4.28 -12.94
N MET A 59 5.70 -3.71 -11.77
CA MET A 59 6.73 -3.34 -10.78
C MET A 59 7.49 -4.56 -10.26
N LEU A 60 6.84 -5.71 -10.03
CA LEU A 60 7.52 -6.94 -9.61
C LEU A 60 8.39 -7.55 -10.71
N PHE A 61 7.96 -7.42 -11.96
CA PHE A 61 8.76 -7.85 -13.10
C PHE A 61 9.97 -6.93 -13.32
N LEU A 62 9.79 -5.62 -13.18
CA LEU A 62 10.82 -4.63 -13.43
C LEU A 62 11.79 -4.50 -12.23
N ALA A 63 11.32 -4.40 -10.99
CA ALA A 63 12.17 -4.06 -9.85
C ALA A 63 13.44 -4.94 -9.67
N PRO A 64 13.42 -6.28 -9.81
CA PRO A 64 14.63 -7.10 -9.69
C PRO A 64 15.65 -6.85 -10.80
N ARG A 65 15.20 -6.37 -11.97
CA ARG A 65 16.06 -6.03 -13.11
C ARG A 65 16.71 -4.66 -12.97
N LEU A 66 16.14 -3.79 -12.13
CA LEU A 66 16.48 -2.36 -12.06
C LEU A 66 17.15 -1.96 -10.77
N LEU A 67 16.91 -2.71 -9.71
CA LEU A 67 17.50 -2.49 -8.40
C LEU A 67 18.31 -3.73 -8.07
N SER A 68 19.56 -3.77 -8.52
CA SER A 68 20.52 -4.87 -8.25
C SER A 68 20.71 -5.17 -6.75
N ARG A 69 20.28 -4.25 -5.87
CA ARG A 69 20.30 -4.39 -4.40
C ARG A 69 18.97 -4.82 -3.78
N PHE A 70 17.89 -4.93 -4.55
CA PHE A 70 16.58 -5.34 -4.06
C PHE A 70 16.39 -6.85 -4.20
N ASP A 71 16.41 -7.56 -3.08
CA ASP A 71 16.09 -8.98 -3.00
C ASP A 71 14.85 -9.15 -2.11
N PRO A 72 13.64 -9.31 -2.71
CA PRO A 72 12.40 -9.43 -1.94
C PRO A 72 12.38 -10.69 -1.09
N LEU A 73 13.03 -11.77 -1.52
CA LEU A 73 13.06 -13.04 -0.78
C LEU A 73 13.87 -12.89 0.52
N ARG A 74 14.97 -12.14 0.50
CA ARG A 74 15.72 -11.80 1.73
C ARG A 74 14.89 -10.97 2.71
N LEU A 75 14.03 -10.11 2.19
CA LEU A 75 13.16 -9.27 3.01
C LEU A 75 11.92 -10.02 3.52
N LEU A 76 11.49 -11.10 2.86
CA LEU A 76 10.42 -12.02 3.31
C LEU A 76 10.89 -13.02 4.37
N ARG A 77 11.80 -12.62 5.24
CA ARG A 77 12.21 -13.40 6.41
C ARG A 77 11.23 -13.23 7.56
N TRP A 78 11.01 -14.26 8.37
CA TRP A 78 10.10 -14.18 9.51
C TRP A 78 10.62 -13.17 10.57
N PRO A 79 9.79 -12.23 11.08
CA PRO A 79 10.23 -11.16 11.99
C PRO A 79 10.46 -11.64 13.43
N GLY A 80 10.03 -12.86 13.77
CA GLY A 80 10.10 -13.40 15.13
C GLY A 80 8.96 -12.93 16.03
N ARG A 81 8.63 -13.74 17.06
CA ARG A 81 7.45 -13.54 17.91
C ARG A 81 7.45 -12.20 18.65
N ARG A 82 8.61 -11.77 19.18
CA ARG A 82 8.73 -10.50 19.92
C ARG A 82 8.40 -9.30 19.04
N ALA A 83 8.91 -9.27 17.80
CA ALA A 83 8.63 -8.19 16.88
C ALA A 83 7.15 -8.13 16.49
N ILE A 84 6.50 -9.29 16.31
CA ILE A 84 5.06 -9.39 16.06
C ILE A 84 4.27 -8.84 17.24
N VAL A 85 4.56 -9.29 18.46
CA VAL A 85 3.86 -8.82 19.67
C VAL A 85 4.04 -7.32 19.84
N CYS A 86 5.26 -6.80 19.78
CA CYS A 86 5.51 -5.36 19.89
C CYS A 86 4.81 -4.56 18.77
N GLY A 87 4.82 -5.07 17.53
CA GLY A 87 4.16 -4.43 16.41
C GLY A 87 2.64 -4.37 16.58
N VAL A 88 2.02 -5.49 16.96
CA VAL A 88 0.57 -5.57 17.21
C VAL A 88 0.17 -4.68 18.39
N LEU A 89 0.91 -4.71 19.49
CA LEU A 89 0.63 -3.81 20.63
C LEU A 89 0.76 -2.33 20.25
N SER A 90 1.79 -1.96 19.46
CA SER A 90 1.93 -0.59 18.97
C SER A 90 0.77 -0.20 18.07
N TYR A 91 0.32 -1.11 17.20
CA TYR A 91 -0.84 -0.91 16.35
C TYR A 91 -2.12 -0.71 17.20
N LEU A 92 -2.39 -1.60 18.15
CA LEU A 92 -3.55 -1.51 19.03
C LEU A 92 -3.58 -0.20 19.83
N ALA A 93 -2.42 0.29 20.27
CA ALA A 93 -2.30 1.59 20.93
C ALA A 93 -2.60 2.77 19.98
N LEU A 94 -2.30 2.63 18.69
CA LEU A 94 -2.52 3.67 17.68
C LEU A 94 -3.98 3.68 17.16
N VAL A 95 -4.65 2.53 17.11
CA VAL A 95 -5.99 2.37 16.52
C VAL A 95 -7.04 3.38 17.04
N PRO A 96 -7.17 3.67 18.34
CA PRO A 96 -8.15 4.64 18.82
C PRO A 96 -7.96 6.03 18.21
N LEU A 97 -6.70 6.46 18.05
CA LEU A 97 -6.38 7.73 17.40
C LEU A 97 -6.74 7.70 15.91
N LEU A 98 -6.45 6.58 15.21
CA LEU A 98 -6.79 6.45 13.80
C LEU A 98 -8.31 6.50 13.58
N ILE A 99 -9.09 5.84 14.45
CA ILE A 99 -10.55 5.87 14.41
C ILE A 99 -11.03 7.31 14.63
N TRP A 100 -10.55 7.98 15.68
CA TRP A 100 -10.93 9.37 15.96
C TRP A 100 -10.61 10.31 14.80
N LEU A 101 -9.40 10.22 14.22
CA LEU A 101 -9.01 11.01 13.05
C LEU A 101 -9.91 10.71 11.84
N THR A 102 -10.17 9.44 11.57
CA THR A 102 -11.02 9.04 10.45
C THR A 102 -12.42 9.62 10.59
N LEU A 103 -13.03 9.51 11.77
CA LEU A 103 -14.34 10.09 12.04
C LEU A 103 -14.36 11.63 12.05
N SER A 104 -13.21 12.27 12.26
CA SER A 104 -13.09 13.73 12.28
C SER A 104 -12.92 14.34 10.88
N PHE A 105 -12.35 13.59 9.94
CA PHE A 105 -12.03 14.08 8.59
C PHE A 105 -12.86 13.44 7.48
N ASP A 106 -13.30 12.19 7.65
CA ASP A 106 -14.10 11.49 6.65
C ASP A 106 -15.58 11.85 6.78
N SER A 107 -16.21 12.15 5.65
CA SER A 107 -17.65 12.39 5.61
C SER A 107 -18.39 11.06 5.72
N PRO A 108 -19.50 10.97 6.50
CA PRO A 108 -20.30 9.76 6.58
C PRO A 108 -20.79 9.24 5.22
N GLU A 109 -21.01 10.12 4.24
CA GLU A 109 -21.56 9.73 2.93
C GLU A 109 -20.63 8.82 2.11
N GLY A 110 -19.32 9.02 2.19
CA GLY A 110 -18.34 8.25 1.40
C GLY A 110 -18.16 6.82 1.90
N SER A 111 -18.01 6.67 3.22
CA SER A 111 -17.86 5.37 3.89
C SER A 111 -19.15 4.56 3.86
N GLN A 112 -20.32 5.20 4.02
CA GLN A 112 -21.62 4.54 3.96
C GLN A 112 -21.98 4.03 2.55
N ARG A 113 -21.55 4.72 1.48
CA ARG A 113 -21.71 4.21 0.11
C ARG A 113 -20.96 2.91 -0.13
N VAL A 114 -19.69 2.84 0.30
CA VAL A 114 -18.88 1.61 0.19
C VAL A 114 -19.44 0.49 1.07
N ALA A 115 -19.88 0.83 2.28
CA ALA A 115 -20.54 -0.12 3.19
C ALA A 115 -21.83 -0.69 2.59
N GLY A 116 -22.69 0.16 2.03
CA GLY A 116 -23.93 -0.22 1.35
C GLY A 116 -23.67 -1.22 0.22
N GLU A 117 -22.76 -0.91 -0.70
CA GLU A 117 -22.45 -1.82 -1.82
C GLU A 117 -21.92 -3.19 -1.37
N LEU A 118 -21.05 -3.21 -0.34
CA LEU A 118 -20.52 -4.46 0.21
C LEU A 118 -21.59 -5.27 0.95
N ARG A 119 -22.51 -4.61 1.66
CA ARG A 119 -23.64 -5.24 2.36
C ARG A 119 -24.68 -5.80 1.38
N ASP A 120 -25.01 -5.00 0.37
CA ASP A 120 -26.02 -5.31 -0.66
C ASP A 120 -25.53 -6.38 -1.66
N THR A 121 -24.24 -6.69 -1.66
CA THR A 121 -23.69 -7.83 -2.39
C THR A 121 -24.26 -9.15 -1.83
N SER A 122 -25.30 -9.69 -2.49
CA SER A 122 -26.01 -10.91 -2.05
C SER A 122 -25.15 -12.19 -2.06
N SER A 123 -24.05 -12.21 -2.84
CA SER A 123 -23.16 -13.36 -2.95
C SER A 123 -22.10 -13.39 -1.84
N GLY A 124 -22.21 -14.37 -0.93
CA GLY A 124 -21.19 -14.64 0.09
C GLY A 124 -19.81 -14.96 -0.50
N TRP A 125 -19.77 -15.65 -1.65
CA TRP A 125 -18.54 -15.90 -2.39
C TRP A 125 -17.85 -14.61 -2.82
N LEU A 126 -18.59 -13.67 -3.42
CA LEU A 126 -18.02 -12.41 -3.90
C LEU A 126 -17.47 -11.58 -2.73
N ARG A 127 -18.18 -11.54 -1.59
CA ARG A 127 -17.67 -10.91 -0.37
C ARG A 127 -16.37 -11.54 0.11
N GLY A 128 -16.26 -12.87 0.07
CA GLY A 128 -15.03 -13.59 0.40
C GLY A 128 -13.86 -13.23 -0.51
N VAL A 129 -14.08 -13.14 -1.82
CA VAL A 129 -13.06 -12.71 -2.79
C VAL A 129 -12.61 -11.27 -2.52
N ILE A 130 -13.54 -10.36 -2.29
CA ILE A 130 -13.23 -8.95 -1.97
C ILE A 130 -12.43 -8.87 -0.67
N PHE A 131 -12.82 -9.62 0.36
CA PHE A 131 -12.09 -9.68 1.63
C PHE A 131 -10.64 -10.12 1.42
N VAL A 132 -10.42 -11.26 0.76
CA VAL A 132 -9.06 -11.78 0.51
C VAL A 132 -8.23 -10.75 -0.28
N TYR A 133 -8.82 -10.14 -1.30
CA TYR A 133 -8.13 -9.13 -2.10
C TYR A 133 -7.77 -7.87 -1.31
N ALA A 134 -8.72 -7.30 -0.58
CA ALA A 134 -8.54 -6.03 0.15
C ALA A 134 -7.68 -6.20 1.42
N VAL A 135 -7.77 -7.34 2.10
CA VAL A 135 -7.14 -7.56 3.40
C VAL A 135 -5.79 -8.25 3.28
N LEU A 136 -5.58 -9.13 2.28
CA LEU A 136 -4.35 -9.91 2.17
C LEU A 136 -3.53 -9.50 0.94
N VAL A 137 -4.14 -9.55 -0.24
CA VAL A 137 -3.42 -9.38 -1.51
C VAL A 137 -2.93 -7.94 -1.67
N THR A 138 -3.79 -6.96 -1.41
CA THR A 138 -3.45 -5.54 -1.56
C THR A 138 -2.32 -5.13 -0.60
N PRO A 139 -2.41 -5.37 0.72
CA PRO A 139 -1.32 -5.06 1.64
C PRO A 139 -0.01 -5.77 1.31
N PHE A 140 -0.06 -7.02 0.86
CA PHE A 140 1.14 -7.77 0.48
C PHE A 140 1.96 -7.02 -0.57
N PHE A 141 1.32 -6.58 -1.64
CA PHE A 141 1.99 -5.89 -2.73
C PHE A 141 2.33 -4.44 -2.41
N GLU A 142 1.43 -3.73 -1.73
CA GLU A 142 1.69 -2.36 -1.32
C GLU A 142 2.92 -2.28 -0.39
N GLU A 143 3.08 -3.18 0.59
CA GLU A 143 4.26 -3.15 1.46
C GLU A 143 5.56 -3.54 0.73
N ILE A 144 5.51 -4.44 -0.26
CA ILE A 144 6.68 -4.73 -1.12
C ILE A 144 7.11 -3.46 -1.85
N ILE A 145 6.16 -2.71 -2.42
CA ILE A 145 6.45 -1.47 -3.15
C ILE A 145 6.93 -0.39 -2.19
N PHE A 146 6.18 -0.08 -1.14
CA PHE A 146 6.46 1.07 -0.30
C PHE A 146 7.60 0.84 0.70
N ARG A 147 7.76 -0.36 1.27
CA ARG A 147 8.84 -0.66 2.22
C ARG A 147 10.04 -1.28 1.54
N GLY A 148 9.78 -2.27 0.70
CA GLY A 148 10.84 -2.97 -0.02
C GLY A 148 11.55 -2.04 -0.99
N LEU A 149 10.79 -1.42 -1.91
CA LEU A 149 11.35 -0.59 -2.97
C LEU A 149 11.55 0.87 -2.54
N LEU A 150 10.48 1.62 -2.24
CA LEU A 150 10.58 3.06 -2.01
C LEU A 150 11.37 3.41 -0.74
N GLN A 151 10.96 2.88 0.41
CA GLN A 151 11.67 3.15 1.66
C GLN A 151 13.11 2.64 1.60
N GLY A 152 13.34 1.47 0.97
CA GLY A 152 14.69 0.94 0.72
C GLY A 152 15.56 1.87 -0.14
N ALA A 153 15.00 2.40 -1.23
CA ALA A 153 15.68 3.35 -2.10
C ALA A 153 15.97 4.67 -1.36
N PHE A 154 15.00 5.22 -0.62
CA PHE A 154 15.22 6.41 0.20
C PHE A 154 16.26 6.18 1.28
N ARG A 155 16.29 4.99 1.90
CA ARG A 155 17.27 4.64 2.94
C ARG A 155 18.71 4.63 2.42
N ALA A 156 18.92 4.50 1.12
CA ALA A 156 20.25 4.60 0.50
C ALA A 156 20.83 6.02 0.54
N VAL A 157 19.98 7.05 0.66
CA VAL A 157 20.39 8.47 0.61
C VAL A 157 19.91 9.30 1.82
N LEU A 158 18.93 8.82 2.58
CA LEU A 158 18.36 9.46 3.77
C LEU A 158 18.60 8.62 5.04
N PRO A 159 18.65 9.26 6.22
CA PRO A 159 18.58 8.54 7.49
C PRO A 159 17.23 7.82 7.64
N ALA A 160 17.17 6.83 8.52
CA ALA A 160 16.00 5.96 8.70
C ALA A 160 14.68 6.75 8.88
N LEU A 161 14.69 7.77 9.73
CA LEU A 161 13.49 8.58 9.97
C LEU A 161 13.03 9.33 8.72
N GLY A 162 13.95 9.90 7.94
CA GLY A 162 13.63 10.59 6.69
C GLY A 162 13.07 9.65 5.63
N ALA A 163 13.66 8.45 5.50
CA ALA A 163 13.16 7.43 4.58
C ALA A 163 11.75 6.95 4.95
N VAL A 164 11.49 6.70 6.24
CA VAL A 164 10.16 6.31 6.75
C VAL A 164 9.14 7.42 6.52
N ALA A 165 9.48 8.67 6.86
CA ALA A 165 8.58 9.81 6.72
C ALA A 165 8.19 10.05 5.26
N LEU A 166 9.18 10.08 4.35
CA LEU A 166 8.92 10.31 2.92
C LEU A 166 8.13 9.17 2.29
N ALA A 167 8.50 7.92 2.53
CA ALA A 167 7.74 6.77 2.02
C ALA A 167 6.31 6.76 2.55
N SER A 168 6.10 7.15 3.81
CA SER A 168 4.77 7.20 4.41
C SER A 168 3.90 8.34 3.92
N PHE A 169 4.51 9.49 3.65
CA PHE A 169 3.81 10.59 3.01
C PHE A 169 3.35 10.21 1.60
N LEU A 170 4.24 9.62 0.79
CA LEU A 170 3.88 9.15 -0.55
C LEU A 170 2.83 8.03 -0.52
N PHE A 171 2.88 7.14 0.47
CA PHE A 171 1.82 6.14 0.67
C PHE A 171 0.47 6.78 0.98
N ALA A 172 0.44 7.79 1.84
CA ALA A 172 -0.80 8.48 2.16
C ALA A 172 -1.39 9.26 0.96
N LEU A 173 -0.54 9.81 0.09
CA LEU A 173 -0.99 10.55 -1.10
C LEU A 173 -1.73 9.69 -2.14
N VAL A 174 -1.58 8.36 -2.13
CA VAL A 174 -2.35 7.48 -3.02
C VAL A 174 -3.74 7.13 -2.48
N HIS A 175 -4.07 7.62 -1.29
CA HIS A 175 -5.35 7.38 -0.63
C HIS A 175 -6.27 8.60 -0.75
N PRO A 176 -7.58 8.45 -0.50
CA PRO A 176 -8.50 9.58 -0.45
C PRO A 176 -8.02 10.66 0.52
N LEU A 177 -8.12 11.93 0.10
CA LEU A 177 -7.61 13.07 0.86
C LEU A 177 -8.11 13.15 2.31
N PRO A 178 -9.39 12.81 2.64
CA PRO A 178 -9.85 12.75 4.04
C PRO A 178 -9.07 11.77 4.93
N LEU A 179 -8.49 10.74 4.33
CA LEU A 179 -7.74 9.70 5.03
C LEU A 179 -6.23 9.98 5.08
N LEU A 180 -5.76 11.09 4.51
CA LEU A 180 -4.33 11.39 4.39
C LEU A 180 -3.60 11.30 5.74
N ILE A 181 -4.12 11.95 6.78
CA ILE A 181 -3.49 11.98 8.11
C ILE A 181 -3.51 10.60 8.80
N PRO A 182 -4.67 9.92 8.96
CA PRO A 182 -4.69 8.61 9.62
C PRO A 182 -3.84 7.58 8.85
N ILE A 183 -3.87 7.59 7.52
CA ILE A 183 -3.05 6.67 6.70
C ILE A 183 -1.56 6.99 6.81
N ALA A 184 -1.18 8.27 6.85
CA ALA A 184 0.23 8.64 7.06
C ALA A 184 0.76 8.13 8.41
N LEU A 185 -0.01 8.26 9.50
CA LEU A 185 0.39 7.79 10.82
C LEU A 185 0.50 6.26 10.89
N LEU A 186 -0.47 5.55 10.32
CA LEU A 186 -0.40 4.09 10.19
C LEU A 186 0.85 3.68 9.41
N SER A 187 1.09 4.32 8.26
CA SER A 187 2.25 4.03 7.42
C SER A 187 3.57 4.32 8.14
N ILE A 188 3.66 5.36 8.97
CA ILE A 188 4.85 5.63 9.77
C ILE A 188 5.10 4.49 10.75
N LEU A 189 4.08 4.02 11.47
CA LEU A 189 4.19 2.89 12.40
C LEU A 189 4.69 1.63 11.68
N ILE A 190 4.11 1.33 10.52
CA ILE A 190 4.49 0.19 9.67
C ILE A 190 5.93 0.34 9.15
N GLY A 191 6.32 1.54 8.70
CA GLY A 191 7.66 1.84 8.22
C GLY A 191 8.74 1.72 9.30
N VAL A 192 8.43 2.12 10.54
CA VAL A 192 9.30 1.89 11.71
C VAL A 192 9.38 0.40 12.05
N ALA A 193 8.27 -0.33 11.98
CA ALA A 193 8.25 -1.77 12.19
C ALA A 193 9.11 -2.52 11.16
N PHE A 194 9.06 -2.10 9.88
CA PHE A 194 9.95 -2.59 8.83
C PHE A 194 11.42 -2.30 9.15
N GLU A 195 11.78 -1.06 9.50
CA GLU A 195 13.17 -0.68 9.76
C GLU A 195 13.78 -1.49 10.93
N ARG A 196 12.99 -1.75 11.97
CA ARG A 196 13.43 -2.49 13.16
C ARG A 196 13.50 -4.00 12.93
N SER A 197 12.53 -4.59 12.24
CA SER A 197 12.49 -6.04 12.00
C SER A 197 13.33 -6.47 10.79
N ARG A 198 13.52 -5.55 9.83
CA ARG A 198 14.04 -5.80 8.47
C ARG A 198 13.34 -7.00 7.83
N SER A 199 12.03 -7.08 8.02
CA SER A 199 11.15 -8.14 7.52
C SER A 199 9.92 -7.49 6.92
N LEU A 200 9.53 -7.92 5.72
CA LEU A 200 8.29 -7.49 5.07
C LEU A 200 7.05 -8.14 5.68
N TRP A 201 7.19 -9.33 6.29
CA TRP A 201 6.06 -9.99 6.92
C TRP A 201 5.45 -9.16 8.05
N LEU A 202 6.26 -8.46 8.85
CA LEU A 202 5.70 -7.63 9.93
C LEU A 202 4.83 -6.47 9.39
N PRO A 203 5.32 -5.62 8.46
CA PRO A 203 4.49 -4.64 7.75
C PRO A 203 3.23 -5.23 7.14
N ILE A 204 3.35 -6.33 6.38
CA ILE A 204 2.23 -6.99 5.71
C ILE A 204 1.17 -7.42 6.74
N LEU A 205 1.59 -8.02 7.85
CA LEU A 205 0.68 -8.45 8.92
C LEU A 205 -0.03 -7.26 9.59
N LEU A 206 0.68 -6.17 9.88
CA LEU A 206 0.07 -4.99 10.52
C LEU A 206 -0.89 -4.27 9.58
N HIS A 207 -0.54 -4.16 8.31
CA HIS A 207 -1.41 -3.56 7.29
C HIS A 207 -2.63 -4.46 7.02
N ALA A 208 -2.44 -5.77 6.86
CA ALA A 208 -3.55 -6.72 6.73
C ALA A 208 -4.48 -6.71 7.95
N LEU A 209 -3.93 -6.61 9.16
CA LEU A 209 -4.71 -6.45 10.38
C LEU A 209 -5.55 -5.16 10.35
N HIS A 210 -4.96 -4.04 9.92
CA HIS A 210 -5.69 -2.79 9.77
C HIS A 210 -6.81 -2.89 8.74
N ASN A 211 -6.54 -3.42 7.56
CA ASN A 211 -7.55 -3.59 6.51
C ASN A 211 -8.64 -4.57 6.93
N GLY A 212 -8.31 -5.62 7.70
CA GLY A 212 -9.29 -6.55 8.26
C GLY A 212 -10.23 -5.87 9.26
N VAL A 213 -9.69 -5.04 10.16
CA VAL A 213 -10.49 -4.24 11.10
C VAL A 213 -11.36 -3.24 10.35
N ALA A 214 -10.80 -2.50 9.39
CA ALA A 214 -11.54 -1.55 8.58
C ALA A 214 -12.67 -2.23 7.79
N TYR A 215 -12.39 -3.35 7.11
CA TYR A 215 -13.39 -4.14 6.40
C TYR A 215 -14.50 -4.61 7.33
N TYR A 216 -14.16 -5.16 8.50
CA TYR A 216 -15.14 -5.62 9.47
C TYR A 216 -16.03 -4.46 9.96
N VAL A 217 -15.43 -3.32 10.29
CA VAL A 217 -16.16 -2.12 10.70
C VAL A 217 -17.07 -1.62 9.58
N THR A 218 -16.62 -1.57 8.34
CA THR A 218 -17.43 -1.16 7.19
C THR A 218 -18.62 -2.11 6.96
N VAL A 219 -18.40 -3.43 7.03
CA VAL A 219 -19.45 -4.41 6.73
C VAL A 219 -20.40 -4.64 7.90
N TYR A 220 -19.91 -4.66 9.15
CA TYR A 220 -20.68 -5.07 10.32
C TYR A 220 -20.79 -4.00 11.41
N GLY A 221 -20.02 -2.92 11.33
CA GLY A 221 -20.12 -1.81 12.27
C GLY A 221 -21.45 -1.08 12.14
N ALA A 222 -22.10 -0.85 13.28
CA ALA A 222 -23.28 0.01 13.37
C ALA A 222 -22.80 1.46 13.47
N PHE A 223 -22.70 2.13 12.33
CA PHE A 223 -22.55 3.59 12.22
C PHE A 223 -23.61 4.10 11.26
#